data_AF-A0A9E4ICK4-F1
#
_entry.id   AF-A0A9E4ICK4-F1
#
_cell.length_a   1.000
_cell.length_b   1.000
_cell.length_c   1.000
_cell.angle_alpha   90.00
_cell.angle_beta   90.00
_cell.angle_gamma   90.00
#
_symmetry.space_group_name_H-M   'P 1'
#
loop_
_entity.id
_entity.type
_entity.pdbx_description
1 polymer ?
#
loop_
_entity_poly.entity_id
_entity_poly.type
_entity_poly.pdbx_seq_one_letter_code
_entity_poly.pdbx_strand_id
1 'polypeptide(L)' 'MQGVVKTYDPQTGIGVIICDDDRSAVLLRPGSLQGSIFRFLRQGQRIVFETEREGEHSFAHTVRMGQDGY' A
#
# COMPACT_ATOMS: atom_id res chain seq x y z
N MET A 1 -0.20 -5.80 -7.72
CA MET A 1 -0.18 -4.43 -8.28
C MET A 1 1.03 -3.67 -7.72
N GLN A 2 1.45 -2.60 -8.38
CA GLN A 2 2.53 -1.73 -7.89
C GLN A 2 2.02 -0.30 -7.70
N GLY A 3 2.62 0.42 -6.76
CA GLY A 3 2.26 1.81 -6.52
C GLY A 3 3.20 2.49 -5.53
N VAL A 4 2.94 3.78 -5.33
CA VAL A 4 3.70 4.62 -4.43
C VAL A 4 2.86 5.02 -3.23
N VAL A 5 3.45 4.92 -2.03
CA VAL A 5 2.81 5.36 -0.80
C VAL A 5 2.70 6.88 -0.82
N LYS A 6 1.49 7.42 -0.92
CA LYS A 6 1.25 8.86 -0.91
C LYS A 6 1.24 9.42 0.50
N THR A 7 0.65 8.69 1.45
CA THR A 7 0.68 9.01 2.87
C THR A 7 0.52 7.74 3.68
N TYR A 8 1.12 7.71 4.87
CA TYR A 8 0.97 6.63 5.82
C TYR A 8 1.17 7.16 7.23
N ASP A 9 0.23 6.86 8.10
CA ASP A 9 0.29 7.16 9.53
C ASP A 9 0.70 5.88 10.29
N PRO A 10 1.90 5.84 10.89
CA PRO A 10 2.37 4.69 11.65
C PRO A 10 1.64 4.48 12.97
N GLN A 11 0.95 5.49 13.51
CA GLN A 11 0.19 5.35 14.76
C GLN A 11 -1.11 4.59 14.55
N THR A 12 -1.81 4.90 13.46
CA THR A 12 -3.09 4.25 13.12
C THR A 12 -2.92 3.07 12.16
N GLY A 13 -1.83 3.02 11.39
CA GLY A 13 -1.64 2.06 10.31
C GLY A 13 -2.47 2.37 9.06
N ILE A 14 -3.09 3.55 9.01
CA ILE A 14 -3.90 4.01 7.88
C ILE A 14 -3.00 4.75 6.88
N GLY A 15 -3.31 4.62 5.61
CA GLY A 15 -2.56 5.31 4.56
C GLY A 15 -3.25 5.24 3.21
N VAL A 16 -2.61 5.85 2.22
CA VAL A 16 -3.08 5.86 0.84
C VAL A 16 -1.91 5.52 -0.08
N ILE A 17 -2.15 4.58 -0.97
CA ILE A 17 -1.25 4.20 -2.05
C ILE A 17 -1.86 4.67 -3.36
N ILE A 18 -1.02 5.17 -4.26
CA ILE A 18 -1.42 5.52 -5.62
C ILE A 18 -0.86 4.45 -6.55
N CYS A 19 -1.75 3.77 -7.26
CA CYS A 19 -1.37 2.77 -8.27
C CYS A 19 -0.57 3.44 -9.40
N ASP A 20 0.48 2.78 -9.89
CA ASP A 20 1.29 3.30 -11.00
C ASP A 20 0.51 3.24 -12.34
N ASP A 21 -0.33 2.22 -12.52
CA ASP A 21 -1.10 1.95 -13.74
C ASP A 21 -2.20 2.99 -14.02
N ASP A 22 -3.18 3.11 -13.12
CA ASP A 22 -4.37 3.95 -13.31
C ASP A 22 -4.37 5.21 -12.41
N ARG A 23 -3.35 5.40 -11.57
CA ARG A 23 -3.32 6.46 -10.53
C ARG A 23 -4.49 6.41 -9.54
N SER A 24 -5.24 5.32 -9.53
CA SER A 24 -6.29 5.02 -8.55
C SER A 24 -5.74 4.99 -7.13
N ALA A 25 -6.54 5.49 -6.19
CA ALA A 25 -6.21 5.53 -4.77
C ALA A 25 -6.65 4.24 -4.07
N VAL A 26 -5.71 3.57 -3.41
CA VAL A 26 -5.94 2.36 -2.61
C VAL A 26 -5.68 2.71 -1.15
N LEU A 27 -6.58 2.30 -0.28
CA LEU A 27 -6.51 2.59 1.15
C LEU A 27 -5.71 1.51 1.87
N LEU A 28 -4.86 1.93 2.79
CA LEU A 28 -4.25 1.07 3.81
C LEU A 28 -5.10 1.19 5.07
N ARG A 29 -5.48 0.05 5.64
CA ARG A 29 -6.22 -0.04 6.90
C ARG A 29 -5.35 -0.69 7.98
N PRO A 30 -5.71 -0.54 9.27
CA PRO A 30 -5.03 -1.27 10.33
C PRO A 30 -5.05 -2.77 10.02
N GLY A 31 -3.88 -3.41 9.99
CA GLY A 31 -3.73 -4.81 9.59
C GLY A 31 -3.38 -5.06 8.12
N SER A 32 -3.39 -4.05 7.25
CA SER A 32 -2.93 -4.18 5.85
C SER A 32 -1.48 -4.65 5.71
N LEU A 33 -0.64 -4.35 6.72
CA LEU A 33 0.76 -4.80 6.79
C LEU A 33 0.93 -6.14 7.52
N GLN A 34 -0.16 -6.77 7.99
CA GLN A 34 -0.07 -8.04 8.70
C GLN A 34 0.40 -9.13 7.74
N GLY A 35 1.48 -9.82 8.08
CA GLY A 35 2.15 -10.79 7.19
C GLY A 35 3.12 -10.16 6.18
N SER A 36 3.25 -8.82 6.15
CA SER A 36 4.29 -8.13 5.39
C SER A 36 5.61 -8.09 6.16
N ILE A 37 6.73 -7.97 5.42
CA ILE A 37 8.04 -7.66 6.01
C ILE A 37 8.10 -6.22 6.55
N PHE A 38 7.20 -5.35 6.08
CA PHE A 38 7.18 -3.95 6.49
C PHE A 38 6.43 -3.79 7.80
N ARG A 39 7.08 -3.15 8.77
CA ARG A 39 6.42 -2.69 9.99
C ARG A 39 5.79 -1.32 9.84
N PHE A 40 6.35 -0.50 8.97
CA PHE A 40 5.90 0.84 8.63
C PHE A 40 6.23 1.14 7.17
N LEU A 41 5.50 2.08 6.57
CA LEU A 41 5.76 2.59 5.23
C LEU A 41 6.12 4.08 5.30
N ARG A 42 6.88 4.56 4.32
CA ARG A 42 7.20 5.98 4.19
C ARG A 42 6.55 6.56 2.94
N GLN A 43 6.16 7.83 3.01
CA GLN A 43 5.73 8.58 1.83
C GLN A 43 6.81 8.54 0.74
N GLY A 44 6.40 8.35 -0.51
CA GLY A 44 7.29 8.25 -1.67
C GLY A 44 7.89 6.84 -1.88
N GLN A 45 7.65 5.91 -0.97
CA GLN A 45 8.16 4.54 -1.10
C GLN A 45 7.35 3.77 -2.16
N ARG A 46 8.06 3.13 -3.10
CA ARG A 46 7.46 2.18 -4.05
C ARG A 46 7.34 0.80 -3.43
N ILE A 47 6.16 0.22 -3.56
CA ILE A 47 5.81 -1.09 -3.02
C ILE A 47 4.99 -1.88 -4.02
N VAL A 48 5.10 -3.20 -3.91
CA VAL A 48 4.16 -4.14 -4.52
C VAL A 48 3.12 -4.51 -3.48
N PHE A 49 1.86 -4.53 -3.85
CA PHE A 49 0.77 -4.92 -2.96
C PHE A 49 -0.33 -5.62 -3.73
N GLU A 50 -1.15 -6.38 -3.01
CA GLU A 50 -2.40 -6.91 -3.50
C GLU A 50 -3.53 -6.00 -3.03
N THR A 51 -4.59 -5.88 -3.82
CA THR A 51 -5.77 -5.11 -3.42
C THR A 51 -7.00 -5.99 -3.41
N GLU A 52 -7.76 -5.86 -2.34
CA GLU A 52 -9.08 -6.44 -2.20
C GLU A 52 -10.12 -5.33 -2.31
N ARG A 53 -11.14 -5.52 -3.12
CA ARG A 53 -12.27 -4.58 -3.22
C ARG A 53 -13.32 -4.98 -2.21
N GLU A 54 -13.64 -4.09 -1.28
CA GLU A 54 -14.67 -4.27 -0.27
C GLU A 54 -15.65 -3.09 -0.38
N GLY A 55 -16.82 -3.35 -0.97
CA GLY A 55 -17.79 -2.31 -1.33
C GLY A 55 -17.24 -1.36 -2.40
N GLU A 56 -17.28 -0.05 -2.10
CA GLU A 56 -16.82 1.01 -3.00
C GLU A 56 -15.31 1.32 -2.85
N HIS A 57 -14.62 0.68 -1.89
CA HIS A 57 -13.23 0.96 -1.59
C HIS A 57 -12.31 -0.23 -1.90
N SER A 58 -11.08 0.10 -2.31
CA SER A 58 -9.99 -0.85 -2.51
C SER A 58 -9.03 -0.77 -1.34
N PHE A 59 -8.80 -1.91 -0.69
CA PHE A 59 -7.90 -2.06 0.45
C PHE A 59 -6.65 -2.82 0.04
N ALA A 60 -5.49 -2.33 0.44
CA ALA A 60 -4.23 -3.02 0.21
C ALA A 60 -3.98 -4.11 1.27
N HIS A 61 -3.47 -5.27 0.84
CA HIS A 61 -2.95 -6.32 1.70
C HIS A 61 -1.70 -6.97 1.07
N THR A 62 -0.99 -7.80 1.83
CA THR A 62 0.23 -8.49 1.37
C THR A 62 1.28 -7.55 0.78
N VAL A 63 1.65 -6.47 1.49
CA VAL A 63 2.63 -5.50 0.98
C VAL A 63 4.03 -6.14 0.90
N ARG A 64 4.78 -5.88 -0.18
CA ARG A 64 6.14 -6.38 -0.43
C ARG A 64 7.02 -5.30 -1.03
N MET A 65 8.33 -5.44 -0.92
CA MET A 65 9.29 -4.49 -1.51
C MET A 65 9.07 -4.42 -3.02
N GLY A 66 8.93 -3.19 -3.54
CA GLY A 66 9.10 -2.92 -4.95
C GLY A 66 10.57 -3.15 -5.30
N GLN A 67 10.86 -4.23 -6.04
CA GLN A 67 12.18 -4.42 -6.60
C GLN A 67 12.31 -3.44 -7.76
N ASP A 68 13.13 -2.41 -7.58
CA ASP A 68 13.66 -1.61 -8.69
C ASP A 68 14.59 -2.54 -9.48
N GLY A 69 14.07 -3.14 -10.54
CA GLY A 69 14.86 -3.93 -11.47
C GLY A 69 15.70 -2.99 -12.30
N TYR A 70 17.00 -2.94 -12.00
CA TYR A 70 18.05 -2.33 -12.82
C TYR A 70 18.19 -3.08 -14.15
#